data_AF-A0A7W2IM03-F1
#
_entry.id   AF-A0A7W2IM03-F1
#
_cell.length_a   1.000
_cell.length_b   1.000
_cell.length_c   1.000
_cell.angle_alpha   90.00
_cell.angle_beta   90.00
_cell.angle_gamma   90.00
#
_symmetry.space_group_name_H-M   'P 1'
#
loop_
_entity.id
_entity.type
_entity.pdbx_description
1 polymer ?
#
loop_
_entity_poly.entity_id
_entity_poly.type
_entity_poly.pdbx_seq_one_letter_code
_entity_poly.pdbx_strand_id
1 'polypeptide(L)'
;MIQSLDGDSVVGPELRRENLNEYWREYFTFAEQGNELFDMTRTELLTRIASAKQAARPHVDSQIIINELLNNLGPRHTFFRQFNERFPGSRPAQVLGMQLYALLAADDETWRYMKTTRAGHVFSHSNYFITRP
;
A
#
# COMPACT_ATOMS: atom_id res chain seq x y z
N MET A 1 19.65 20.04 -17.32
CA MET A 1 19.50 20.65 -15.98
C MET A 1 18.76 19.63 -15.13
N ILE A 2 19.49 18.78 -14.40
CA ILE A 2 18.91 17.78 -13.50
C ILE A 2 18.48 18.58 -12.28
N GLN A 3 17.18 18.89 -12.19
CA GLN A 3 16.63 19.53 -11.00
C GLN A 3 16.85 18.58 -9.82
N SER A 4 17.57 19.07 -8.82
CA SER A 4 17.71 18.44 -7.52
C SER A 4 16.31 18.10 -6.99
N LEU A 5 16.04 16.81 -6.83
CA LEU A 5 14.81 16.28 -6.23
C LEU A 5 14.97 16.32 -4.71
N ASP A 6 14.81 17.51 -4.12
CA ASP A 6 14.43 17.66 -2.71
C ASP A 6 13.01 17.09 -2.53
N GLY A 7 12.86 15.77 -2.44
CA GLY A 7 11.54 15.13 -2.42
C GLY A 7 11.47 13.64 -2.07
N ASP A 8 12.61 12.96 -1.91
CA ASP A 8 12.66 11.56 -1.50
C ASP A 8 12.21 11.42 -0.04
N SER A 9 11.08 10.77 0.17
CA SER A 9 10.64 10.36 1.50
C SER A 9 10.96 8.89 1.71
N VAL A 10 11.64 8.59 2.80
CA VAL A 10 11.85 7.21 3.25
C VAL A 10 10.51 6.68 3.76
N VAL A 11 10.16 5.45 3.37
CA VAL A 11 9.05 4.73 4.00
C VAL A 11 9.47 4.48 5.45
N GLY A 12 8.81 5.18 6.38
CA GLY A 12 9.26 5.27 7.76
C GLY A 12 8.62 4.20 8.66
N PRO A 13 9.33 3.75 9.71
CA PRO A 13 8.92 2.63 10.56
C PRO A 13 7.77 2.94 11.53
N GLU A 14 7.37 4.20 11.69
CA GLU A 14 6.40 4.59 12.72
C GLU A 14 5.00 4.77 12.15
N LEU A 15 4.32 3.64 11.88
CA LEU A 15 2.85 3.62 11.82
C LEU A 15 2.25 3.65 13.23
N ARG A 16 2.63 4.63 14.05
CA ARG A 16 2.02 4.83 15.36
C ARG A 16 0.69 5.55 15.18
N ARG A 17 -0.41 4.89 15.54
CA ARG A 17 -1.79 5.40 15.38
C ARG A 17 -1.97 6.83 15.87
N GLU A 18 -1.31 7.17 16.97
CA GLU A 18 -1.33 8.49 17.62
C GLU A 18 -0.72 9.64 16.79
N ASN A 19 0.14 9.32 15.81
CA ASN A 19 0.83 10.29 14.96
C ASN A 19 0.26 10.35 13.53
N LEU A 20 -0.75 9.55 13.24
CA LEU A 20 -1.30 9.40 11.89
C LEU A 20 -2.60 10.17 11.72
N ASN A 21 -2.78 10.74 10.53
CA ASN A 21 -3.99 11.44 10.15
C ASN A 21 -5.22 10.52 10.22
N GLU A 22 -6.41 11.11 10.42
CA GLU A 22 -7.66 10.38 10.60
C GLU A 22 -7.98 9.39 9.47
N TYR A 23 -7.55 9.65 8.23
CA TYR A 23 -7.78 8.74 7.12
C TYR A 23 -7.12 7.35 7.31
N TRP A 24 -6.09 7.21 8.15
CA TRP A 24 -5.50 5.92 8.50
C TRP A 24 -6.42 5.04 9.33
N ARG A 25 -7.48 5.61 9.93
CA ARG A 25 -8.50 4.85 10.67
C ARG A 25 -9.13 3.77 9.79
N GLU A 26 -9.35 4.03 8.50
CA GLU A 26 -9.89 3.03 7.57
C GLU A 26 -9.00 1.79 7.47
N TYR A 27 -7.68 2.00 7.38
CA TYR A 27 -6.71 0.91 7.38
C TYR A 27 -6.70 0.15 8.71
N PHE A 28 -6.69 0.83 9.84
CA PHE A 28 -6.69 0.15 11.14
C PHE A 28 -7.97 -0.65 11.39
N THR A 29 -9.13 -0.09 11.02
CA THR A 29 -10.40 -0.82 11.02
C THR A 29 -10.33 -2.05 10.13
N PHE A 30 -9.75 -1.94 8.93
CA PHE A 30 -9.55 -3.08 8.03
C PHE A 30 -8.56 -4.11 8.61
N ALA A 31 -7.50 -3.68 9.29
CA ALA A 31 -6.53 -4.58 9.91
C ALA A 31 -7.12 -5.34 11.10
N GLU A 32 -7.96 -4.69 11.91
CA GLU A 32 -8.57 -5.30 13.10
C GLU A 32 -9.80 -6.14 12.78
N GLN A 33 -10.59 -5.70 11.80
CA GLN A 33 -11.90 -6.27 11.52
C GLN A 33 -11.94 -6.94 10.14
N GLY A 34 -10.91 -6.89 9.31
CA GLY A 34 -10.92 -7.50 7.98
C GLY A 34 -10.84 -9.02 7.99
N ASN A 35 -10.29 -9.61 9.06
CA ASN A 35 -10.03 -11.04 9.21
C ASN A 35 -9.42 -11.63 7.91
N GLU A 36 -10.10 -12.61 7.31
CA GLU A 36 -9.68 -13.28 6.08
C GLU A 36 -9.42 -12.33 4.91
N LEU A 37 -10.18 -11.23 4.77
CA LEU A 37 -9.95 -10.25 3.71
C LEU A 37 -8.60 -9.55 3.89
N PHE A 38 -8.23 -9.26 5.14
CA PHE A 38 -6.95 -8.64 5.45
C PHE A 38 -5.79 -9.61 5.15
N ASP A 39 -5.90 -10.86 5.58
CA ASP A 39 -4.85 -11.87 5.37
C ASP A 39 -4.68 -12.25 3.90
N MET A 40 -5.78 -12.36 3.16
CA MET A 40 -5.77 -12.63 1.72
C MET A 40 -5.06 -11.52 0.96
N THR A 41 -5.46 -10.26 1.20
CA THR A 41 -4.86 -9.09 0.55
C THR A 41 -3.40 -8.91 0.95
N ARG A 42 -3.07 -9.14 2.23
CA ARG A 42 -1.68 -9.13 2.74
C ARG A 42 -0.81 -10.14 2.02
N THR A 43 -1.27 -11.38 1.89
CA THR A 43 -0.51 -12.46 1.23
C THR A 43 -0.23 -12.13 -0.23
N GLU A 44 -1.22 -11.58 -0.94
CA GLU A 44 -1.08 -11.19 -2.34
C GLU A 44 -0.18 -9.98 -2.54
N LEU A 45 -0.22 -9.00 -1.62
CA LEU A 45 0.69 -7.86 -1.63
C LEU A 45 2.13 -8.30 -1.36
N LEU A 46 2.36 -9.16 -0.35
CA LEU A 46 3.70 -9.68 -0.03
C LEU A 46 4.32 -10.45 -1.20
N THR A 47 3.53 -11.27 -1.89
CA THR A 47 3.99 -11.98 -3.10
C THR A 47 4.48 -11.01 -4.17
N ARG A 48 3.76 -9.90 -4.38
CA ARG A 48 4.12 -8.88 -5.37
C ARG A 48 5.33 -8.06 -4.94
N ILE A 49 5.44 -7.70 -3.67
CA ILE A 49 6.62 -7.04 -3.11
C ILE A 49 7.86 -7.93 -3.31
N ALA A 50 7.76 -9.22 -2.98
CA ALA A 50 8.84 -10.17 -3.16
C ALA A 50 9.26 -10.30 -4.65
N SER A 51 8.30 -10.33 -5.56
CA SER A 51 8.57 -10.33 -7.00
C SER A 51 9.25 -9.02 -7.46
N ALA A 52 8.77 -7.87 -6.98
CA ALA A 52 9.37 -6.57 -7.28
C ALA A 52 10.83 -6.46 -6.80
N LYS A 53 11.15 -7.06 -5.64
CA LYS A 53 12.52 -7.12 -5.08
C LYS A 53 13.51 -7.89 -5.98
N GLN A 54 13.02 -8.82 -6.79
CA GLN A 54 13.84 -9.64 -7.70
C GLN A 54 14.11 -8.96 -9.04
N ALA A 55 13.42 -7.86 -9.36
CA ALA A 55 13.65 -7.12 -10.59
C ALA A 55 15.04 -6.46 -10.61
N ALA A 56 15.60 -6.30 -11.81
CA ALA A 56 16.89 -5.61 -11.99
C ALA A 56 16.89 -4.17 -11.44
N ARG A 57 15.71 -3.54 -11.38
CA ARG A 57 15.47 -2.27 -10.70
C ARG A 57 14.25 -2.44 -9.79
N PRO A 58 14.43 -2.72 -8.49
CA PRO A 58 13.33 -2.94 -7.58
C PRO A 58 12.42 -1.71 -7.48
N HIS A 59 11.18 -1.89 -7.92
CA HIS A 59 10.19 -0.83 -8.01
C HIS A 59 8.79 -1.40 -7.76
N VAL A 60 8.00 -0.65 -7.01
CA VAL A 60 6.59 -0.93 -6.76
C VAL A 60 5.77 0.27 -7.21
N ASP A 61 4.98 0.09 -8.26
CA ASP A 61 3.89 0.99 -8.60
C ASP A 61 2.63 0.54 -7.85
N SER A 62 2.20 1.35 -6.88
CA SER A 62 1.03 1.04 -6.04
C SER A 62 -0.23 0.89 -6.87
N GLN A 63 -0.41 1.75 -7.88
CA GLN A 63 -1.62 1.77 -8.67
C GLN A 63 -1.73 0.48 -9.50
N ILE A 64 -0.63 0.04 -10.10
CA ILE A 64 -0.58 -1.22 -10.85
C ILE A 64 -0.87 -2.40 -9.90
N ILE A 65 -0.12 -2.52 -8.80
CA ILE A 65 -0.28 -3.63 -7.86
C ILE A 65 -1.71 -3.72 -7.31
N ILE A 66 -2.28 -2.58 -6.90
CA ILE A 66 -3.61 -2.53 -6.30
C ILE A 66 -4.68 -2.87 -7.33
N ASN A 67 -4.58 -2.33 -8.56
CA ASN A 67 -5.53 -2.63 -9.62
C ASN A 67 -5.49 -4.11 -10.02
N GLU A 68 -4.30 -4.70 -10.14
CA GLU A 68 -4.15 -6.13 -10.42
C GLU A 68 -4.73 -6.98 -9.30
N LEU A 69 -4.45 -6.65 -8.04
CA LEU A 69 -5.00 -7.36 -6.88
C LEU A 69 -6.52 -7.28 -6.88
N LEU A 70 -7.11 -6.10 -7.07
CA LEU A 70 -8.56 -5.90 -7.13
C LEU A 70 -9.20 -6.66 -8.29
N ASN A 71 -8.57 -6.68 -9.47
CA ASN A 71 -9.05 -7.44 -10.63
C ASN A 71 -8.98 -8.95 -10.41
N ASN A 72 -7.98 -9.44 -9.69
CA ASN A 72 -7.83 -10.86 -9.39
C ASN A 72 -8.77 -11.32 -8.27
N LEU A 73 -8.90 -10.54 -7.21
CA LEU A 73 -9.72 -10.90 -6.04
C LEU A 73 -11.21 -10.59 -6.23
N GLY A 74 -11.55 -9.60 -7.06
CA GLY A 74 -12.93 -9.17 -7.30
C GLY A 74 -13.84 -10.33 -7.76
N PRO A 75 -13.56 -10.96 -8.92
CA PRO A 75 -14.38 -12.04 -9.46
C PRO A 75 -14.21 -13.38 -8.72
N ARG A 76 -13.00 -13.69 -8.23
CA ARG A 76 -12.68 -15.00 -7.64
C ARG A 76 -13.15 -15.17 -6.21
N HIS A 77 -13.17 -14.09 -5.43
CA HIS A 77 -13.40 -14.16 -3.98
C HIS A 77 -14.57 -13.30 -3.52
N THR A 78 -15.36 -12.72 -4.43
CA THR A 78 -16.43 -11.77 -4.10
C THR A 78 -15.94 -10.60 -3.24
N PHE A 79 -14.65 -10.26 -3.35
CA PHE A 79 -13.94 -9.35 -2.48
C PHE A 79 -14.67 -8.01 -2.34
N PHE A 80 -15.08 -7.41 -3.46
CA PHE A 80 -15.80 -6.14 -3.45
C PHE A 80 -17.10 -6.18 -2.66
N ARG A 81 -17.87 -7.28 -2.76
CA ARG A 81 -19.12 -7.43 -2.02
C ARG A 81 -18.83 -7.51 -0.53
N GLN A 82 -17.95 -8.42 -0.11
CA GLN A 82 -17.64 -8.63 1.30
C GLN A 82 -16.99 -7.40 1.93
N PHE A 83 -16.10 -6.73 1.20
CA PHE A 83 -15.46 -5.50 1.65
C PHE A 83 -16.49 -4.38 1.84
N ASN A 84 -17.37 -4.14 0.86
CA ASN A 84 -18.36 -3.06 0.93
C ASN A 84 -19.45 -3.32 1.98
N GLU A 85 -19.84 -4.58 2.20
CA GLU A 85 -20.77 -4.97 3.26
C GLU A 85 -20.18 -4.70 4.65
N ARG A 86 -18.87 -4.94 4.83
CA ARG A 86 -18.20 -4.83 6.13
C ARG A 86 -17.63 -3.44 6.42
N PHE A 87 -17.23 -2.71 5.38
CA PHE A 87 -16.59 -1.39 5.47
C PHE A 87 -17.32 -0.36 4.59
N PRO A 88 -18.60 -0.07 4.88
CA PRO A 88 -19.38 0.85 4.06
C PRO A 88 -18.74 2.24 4.03
N GLY A 89 -18.62 2.82 2.82
CA GLY A 89 -18.02 4.13 2.59
C GLY A 89 -16.49 4.15 2.47
N SER A 90 -15.80 3.06 2.85
CA SER A 90 -14.36 2.92 2.63
C SER A 90 -14.06 2.60 1.17
N ARG A 91 -12.91 3.07 0.66
CA ARG A 91 -12.47 2.78 -0.71
C ARG A 91 -11.43 1.66 -0.69
N PRO A 92 -11.70 0.49 -1.32
CA PRO A 92 -10.76 -0.63 -1.27
C PRO A 92 -9.35 -0.27 -1.75
N ALA A 93 -9.23 0.45 -2.87
CA ALA A 93 -7.94 0.85 -3.41
C ALA A 93 -7.12 1.73 -2.44
N GLN A 94 -7.79 2.60 -1.68
CA GLN A 94 -7.14 3.47 -0.71
C GLN A 94 -6.65 2.67 0.50
N VAL A 95 -7.50 1.78 1.04
CA VAL A 95 -7.15 0.90 2.16
C VAL A 95 -6.01 -0.06 1.78
N LEU A 96 -6.05 -0.63 0.58
CA LEU A 96 -4.97 -1.47 0.06
C LEU A 96 -3.66 -0.71 -0.15
N GLY A 97 -3.73 0.56 -0.57
CA GLY A 97 -2.54 1.42 -0.64
C GLY A 97 -1.91 1.64 0.73
N MET A 98 -2.72 1.86 1.77
CA MET A 98 -2.21 1.97 3.14
C MET A 98 -1.63 0.64 3.66
N GLN A 99 -2.26 -0.49 3.34
CA GLN A 99 -1.73 -1.81 3.67
C GLN A 99 -0.39 -2.07 2.96
N LEU A 100 -0.27 -1.72 1.68
CA LEU A 100 0.99 -1.79 0.95
C LEU A 100 2.08 -0.94 1.60
N TYR A 101 1.77 0.32 1.94
CA TYR A 101 2.72 1.18 2.66
C TYR A 101 3.17 0.55 3.98
N ALA A 102 2.23 -0.01 4.76
CA ALA A 102 2.53 -0.67 6.03
C ALA A 102 3.45 -1.89 5.88
N LEU A 103 3.26 -2.68 4.82
CA LEU A 103 4.13 -3.81 4.53
C LEU A 103 5.54 -3.36 4.12
N LEU A 104 5.65 -2.33 3.30
CA LEU A 104 6.94 -1.76 2.90
C LEU A 104 7.68 -1.11 4.07
N ALA A 105 6.94 -0.51 5.02
CA ALA A 105 7.50 0.06 6.26
C ALA A 105 8.04 -1.01 7.22
N ALA A 106 7.53 -2.23 7.13
CA ALA A 106 7.95 -3.39 7.92
C ALA A 106 8.94 -4.30 7.18
N ASP A 107 9.29 -3.97 5.93
CA ASP A 107 10.25 -4.72 5.11
C ASP A 107 11.69 -4.47 5.61
N ASP A 108 12.58 -5.42 5.36
CA ASP A 108 13.99 -5.32 5.74
C ASP A 108 14.79 -4.36 4.85
N GLU A 109 14.31 -4.07 3.64
CA GLU A 109 14.91 -3.10 2.72
C GLU A 109 14.38 -1.69 2.98
N THR A 110 15.22 -0.68 2.72
CA THR A 110 14.79 0.71 2.82
C THR A 110 14.10 1.17 1.54
N TRP A 111 12.77 1.26 1.60
CA TRP A 111 11.96 1.79 0.52
C TRP A 111 11.88 3.31 0.55
N ARG A 112 11.91 3.94 -0.63
CA ARG A 112 11.73 5.38 -0.82
C ARG A 112 10.60 5.65 -1.78
N TYR A 113 9.91 6.78 -1.61
CA TYR A 113 8.89 7.24 -2.54
C TYR A 113 8.95 8.75 -2.73
N MET A 114 8.44 9.19 -3.88
CA MET A 114 8.21 10.61 -4.14
C MET A 114 6.84 11.00 -3.57
N LYS A 115 6.82 12.01 -2.69
CA LYS A 115 5.55 12.55 -2.16
C LYS A 115 4.71 13.13 -3.29
N THR A 116 3.49 12.63 -3.47
CA THR A 116 2.49 13.25 -4.34
C THR A 116 1.69 14.28 -3.55
N THR A 117 1.27 15.36 -4.21
CA THR A 117 0.76 16.61 -3.59
C THR A 117 -0.58 16.48 -2.84
N ARG A 118 -1.20 15.29 -2.76
CA ARG A 118 -2.55 15.08 -2.17
C ARG A 118 -2.58 13.93 -1.16
N ALA A 119 -2.48 14.28 0.13
CA ALA A 119 -2.30 13.37 1.29
C ALA A 119 -3.23 12.14 1.39
N GLY A 120 -4.50 12.22 0.96
CA GLY A 120 -5.47 11.11 1.12
C GLY A 120 -5.42 10.01 0.05
N HIS A 121 -4.88 10.32 -1.13
CA HIS A 121 -4.74 9.38 -2.25
C HIS A 121 -3.29 8.98 -2.51
N VAL A 122 -2.34 9.47 -1.71
CA VAL A 122 -0.91 9.27 -1.95
C VAL A 122 -0.60 7.78 -2.09
N PHE A 123 -1.06 6.97 -1.13
CA PHE A 123 -0.63 5.58 -1.04
C PHE A 123 -1.07 4.68 -2.18
N SER A 124 -2.25 4.91 -2.77
CA SER A 124 -2.72 4.12 -3.92
C SER A 124 -2.06 4.54 -5.24
N HIS A 125 -1.34 5.66 -5.26
CA HIS A 125 -0.68 6.21 -6.44
C HIS A 125 0.82 6.46 -6.20
N SER A 126 1.39 5.90 -5.12
CA SER A 126 2.80 6.02 -4.80
C SER A 126 3.64 5.10 -5.67
N ASN A 127 4.84 5.56 -6.00
CA ASN A 127 5.90 4.74 -6.57
C ASN A 127 6.98 4.56 -5.53
N TYR A 128 7.29 3.30 -5.18
CA TYR A 128 8.33 2.96 -4.22
C TYR A 128 9.53 2.33 -4.91
N PHE A 129 10.72 2.65 -4.43
CA PHE A 129 11.99 2.17 -4.97
C PHE A 129 12.93 1.75 -3.84
N ILE A 130 13.74 0.73 -4.09
CA ILE A 130 14.87 0.40 -3.21
C ILE A 130 16.11 1.13 -3.74
N THR A 131 16.66 2.01 -2.93
CA THR A 131 18.00 2.56 -3.19
C THR A 131 19.02 1.66 -2.52
N ARG A 132 19.69 0.81 -3.29
CA ARG A 132 20.88 0.11 -2.83
C ARG A 132 22.10 1.03 -2.98
N PRO A 133 23.02 1.05 -2.01
CA PRO A 133 24.28 1.79 -2.11
C PRO A 133 25.18 1.26 -3.24
#